data_AF-A0A5K1AS06-F1
#
_entry.id   AF-A0A5K1AS06-F1
#
_cell.length_a   1.000
_cell.length_b   1.000
_cell.length_c   1.000
_cell.angle_alpha   90.00
_cell.angle_beta   90.00
_cell.angle_gamma   90.00
#
_symmetry.space_group_name_H-M   'P 1'
#
loop_
_entity.id
_entity.type
_entity.pdbx_description
1 polymer ?
#
loop_
_entity_poly.entity_id
_entity_poly.type
_entity_poly.pdbx_seq_one_letter_code
_entity_poly.pdbx_strand_id
1 'polypeptide(L)' 'VQRFCFYKQIDLFQGTQKLVKEKIGSEAADKFFKEASYVVALGSNDYINNFLLPVYPDAWAYSSTGFTNLLISTLKDQLT' A
#
# COMPACT_ATOMS: atom_id res chain seq x y z
N VAL A 1 -13.19 -11.05 6.62
CA VAL A 1 -12.01 -10.72 5.78
C VAL A 1 -11.24 -9.60 6.45
N GLN A 2 -9.97 -9.80 6.77
CA GLN A 2 -9.12 -8.76 7.36
C GLN A 2 -8.71 -7.76 6.27
N ARG A 3 -8.85 -6.45 6.54
CA ARG A 3 -8.42 -5.38 5.62
C ARG A 3 -7.09 -4.81 6.11
N PHE A 4 -6.10 -4.72 5.22
CA PHE A 4 -4.80 -4.13 5.53
C PHE A 4 -4.63 -2.82 4.76
N CYS A 5 -4.24 -1.76 5.45
CA CYS A 5 -3.78 -0.53 4.81
C CYS A 5 -2.53 -0.81 3.97
N PHE A 6 -2.25 0.06 2.99
CA PHE A 6 -1.17 -0.20 2.04
C PHE A 6 0.22 -0.27 2.71
N TYR A 7 0.49 0.54 3.73
CA TYR A 7 1.71 0.40 4.55
C TYR A 7 1.87 -1.02 5.12
N LYS A 8 0.79 -1.60 5.65
CA LYS A 8 0.87 -2.96 6.19
C LYS A 8 1.11 -4.00 5.10
N GLN A 9 0.61 -3.77 3.89
CA GLN A 9 0.90 -4.64 2.74
C GLN A 9 2.38 -4.54 2.32
N ILE A 10 2.97 -3.34 2.34
CA ILE A 10 4.41 -3.14 2.09
C ILE A 10 5.25 -3.86 3.15
N ASP A 11 4.92 -3.74 4.44
CA ASP A 11 5.61 -4.45 5.52
C ASP A 11 5.58 -5.97 5.33
N LEU A 12 4.42 -6.51 4.96
CA LEU A 12 4.26 -7.94 4.69
C LEU A 12 5.07 -8.37 3.45
N PHE A 13 5.16 -7.51 2.43
CA PHE A 13 5.97 -7.76 1.27
C PHE A 13 7.47 -7.80 1.61
N GLN A 14 7.97 -6.92 2.48
CA GLN A 14 9.36 -7.00 2.98
C GLN A 14 9.65 -8.33 3.68
N GLY A 15 8.68 -8.87 4.43
CA GLY A 15 8.76 -10.22 5.00
C GLY A 15 8.91 -11.30 3.93
N THR A 16 8.12 -11.21 2.85
CA THR A 16 8.23 -12.10 1.69
C THR A 16 9.61 -12.03 1.03
N GLN A 17 10.17 -10.83 0.89
CA GLN A 17 11.51 -10.65 0.33
C GLN A 17 12.57 -11.36 1.17
N LYS A 18 12.48 -11.29 2.51
CA LYS A 18 13.39 -12.01 3.40
C LYS A 18 13.28 -13.53 3.23
N LEU A 19 12.06 -14.06 3.20
CA LEU A 19 11.82 -15.51 3.00
C LEU A 19 12.37 -16.01 1.66
N VAL A 20 12.18 -15.24 0.58
CA VAL A 20 12.74 -15.59 -0.73
C VAL A 20 14.27 -15.55 -0.67
N LYS A 21 14.85 -14.51 -0.07
CA LYS A 21 16.30 -14.36 0.09
C LYS A 21 16.94 -15.51 0.88
N GLU A 22 16.29 -15.95 1.95
CA GLU A 22 16.74 -17.12 2.73
C GLU A 22 16.70 -18.41 1.90
N LYS A 23 15.75 -18.52 0.97
CA LYS A 23 15.54 -19.73 0.17
C LYS A 23 16.47 -19.84 -1.04
N ILE A 24 16.77 -18.74 -1.73
CA ILE A 24 17.55 -18.76 -2.99
C ILE A 24 18.92 -18.07 -2.87
N GLY A 25 19.23 -17.49 -1.70
CA GLY A 25 20.46 -16.75 -1.47
C GLY A 25 20.39 -15.29 -1.95
N SER A 26 21.28 -14.46 -1.41
CA SER A 26 21.26 -13.01 -1.63
C SER A 26 21.39 -12.60 -3.09
N GLU A 27 22.34 -13.17 -3.83
CA GLU A 27 22.62 -12.76 -5.21
C GLU A 27 21.45 -13.11 -6.16
N ALA A 28 20.92 -14.32 -6.06
CA ALA A 28 19.78 -14.75 -6.86
C ALA A 28 18.51 -13.97 -6.50
N ALA A 29 18.29 -13.67 -5.21
CA ALA A 29 17.15 -12.86 -4.77
C ALA A 29 17.24 -11.42 -5.27
N ASP A 30 18.42 -10.80 -5.21
CA ASP A 30 18.62 -9.45 -5.74
C ASP A 30 18.32 -9.38 -7.24
N LYS A 31 18.76 -10.38 -8.02
CA LYS A 31 18.39 -10.48 -9.44
C LYS A 31 16.89 -10.67 -9.63
N PHE A 32 16.29 -11.61 -8.92
CA PHE A 32 14.86 -11.93 -8.99
C PHE A 32 13.97 -10.70 -8.74
N PHE A 33 14.25 -9.93 -7.69
CA PHE A 33 13.44 -8.75 -7.37
C PHE A 33 13.73 -7.54 -8.28
N LYS A 34 14.94 -7.42 -8.84
CA LYS A 34 15.28 -6.37 -9.82
C LYS A 34 14.63 -6.59 -11.18
N GLU A 35 14.49 -7.84 -11.59
CA GLU A 35 13.87 -8.20 -12.88
C GLU A 35 12.34 -8.38 -12.78
N ALA A 36 11.79 -8.38 -11.56
CA ALA A 36 10.36 -8.51 -11.35
C ALA A 36 9.59 -7.27 -11.82
N SER A 37 8.40 -7.50 -12.37
CA SER A 37 7.40 -6.47 -12.62
C SER A 37 6.39 -6.44 -11.46
N TYR A 38 6.16 -5.26 -10.90
CA TYR A 38 5.24 -5.04 -9.80
C TYR A 38 3.94 -4.42 -10.30
N VAL A 39 2.81 -4.99 -9.87
CA VAL A 39 1.48 -4.45 -10.16
C VAL A 39 0.85 -4.06 -8.84
N VAL A 40 0.48 -2.78 -8.71
CA VAL A 40 -0.26 -2.25 -7.56
C VAL A 40 -1.65 -1.86 -8.02
N ALA A 41 -2.67 -2.49 -7.46
CA ALA A 41 -4.07 -2.19 -7.74
C ALA A 41 -4.62 -1.27 -6.66
N LEU A 42 -4.94 -0.04 -7.04
CA LEU A 42 -5.54 0.98 -6.18
C LEU A 42 -6.98 1.20 -6.60
N GLY A 43 -7.90 1.38 -5.64
CA GLY A 43 -9.32 1.34 -5.95
C GLY A 43 -10.17 2.32 -5.14
N SER A 44 -11.43 2.44 -5.56
CA SER A 44 -12.40 3.31 -4.90
C SER A 44 -12.65 2.94 -3.43
N ASN A 45 -12.31 1.73 -3.02
CA ASN A 45 -12.39 1.28 -1.63
C ASN A 45 -11.51 2.13 -0.68
N ASP A 46 -10.39 2.67 -1.15
CA ASP A 46 -9.49 3.51 -0.34
C ASP A 46 -10.11 4.89 -0.05
N TYR A 47 -10.99 5.35 -0.95
CA TYR A 47 -11.77 6.56 -0.76
C TYR A 47 -13.07 6.29 0.03
N ILE A 48 -13.88 5.34 -0.42
CA ILE A 48 -15.21 5.07 0.14
C ILE A 48 -15.13 4.69 1.63
N ASN A 49 -14.21 3.78 2.01
CA ASN A 49 -14.16 3.27 3.37
C ASN A 49 -13.58 4.25 4.40
N ASN A 50 -12.81 5.23 3.94
CA ASN A 50 -12.10 6.17 4.82
C ASN A 50 -12.71 7.58 4.80
N PHE A 51 -13.43 7.96 3.75
CA PHE A 51 -14.03 9.29 3.59
C PHE A 51 -15.56 9.29 3.58
N LEU A 52 -16.20 8.36 2.86
CA LEU A 52 -17.66 8.39 2.67
C LEU A 52 -18.44 7.62 3.75
N LEU A 53 -17.81 6.68 4.46
CA LEU A 53 -18.46 5.97 5.55
C LEU A 53 -18.44 6.81 6.84
N PRO A 54 -19.60 7.12 7.44
CA PRO A 54 -19.72 8.02 8.61
C PRO A 54 -19.29 7.36 9.94
N VAL A 55 -18.42 6.36 9.90
CA VAL A 55 -17.97 5.59 11.08
C VAL A 55 -16.73 6.23 11.72
N TYR A 56 -15.99 7.06 10.97
CA TYR A 56 -14.78 7.73 11.46
C TYR A 56 -15.00 9.25 11.63
N PRO A 57 -14.55 9.85 12.74
CA PRO A 57 -14.66 11.30 12.99
C PRO A 57 -14.06 12.16 11.86
N ASP A 58 -13.05 11.63 11.17
CA ASP A 58 -12.30 12.31 10.12
C ASP A 58 -13.10 12.55 8.83
N ALA A 59 -14.25 11.88 8.66
CA ALA A 59 -15.14 12.11 7.53
C ALA A 59 -15.61 13.59 7.42
N TRP A 60 -15.48 14.35 8.52
CA TRP A 60 -15.84 15.77 8.61
C TRP A 60 -14.62 16.70 8.60
N ALA A 61 -13.40 16.17 8.67
CA ALA A 61 -12.17 16.96 8.77
C ALA A 61 -11.67 17.47 7.40
N TYR A 62 -12.10 16.83 6.31
CA TYR A 62 -11.64 17.13 4.96
C TYR A 62 -12.81 17.42 4.02
N SER A 63 -12.61 18.33 3.07
CA SER A 63 -13.43 18.36 1.85
C SER A 63 -13.10 17.14 0.98
N SER A 64 -13.99 16.78 0.06
CA SER A 64 -13.74 15.71 -0.92
C SER A 64 -12.42 15.89 -1.67
N THR A 65 -12.16 17.11 -2.14
CA THR A 65 -10.89 17.47 -2.80
C THR A 65 -9.70 17.37 -1.85
N GLY A 66 -9.84 17.83 -0.61
CA GLY A 66 -8.78 17.75 0.40
C GLY A 66 -8.38 16.31 0.71
N PHE A 67 -9.37 15.43 0.92
CA PHE A 67 -9.12 14.02 1.15
C PHE A 67 -8.53 13.33 -0.09
N THR A 68 -9.00 13.66 -1.30
CA THR A 68 -8.43 13.13 -2.55
C THR A 68 -6.94 13.47 -2.68
N ASN A 69 -6.58 14.72 -2.39
CA ASN A 69 -5.18 15.16 -2.44
C ASN A 69 -4.33 14.44 -1.39
N LEU A 70 -4.84 14.29 -0.16
CA LEU A 70 -4.18 13.54 0.90
C LEU A 70 -3.95 12.08 0.49
N LEU A 71 -4.96 11.43 -0.07
CA LEU A 71 -4.88 10.04 -0.51
C LEU A 71 -3.84 9.86 -1.61
N ILE A 72 -3.86 10.72 -2.64
CA ILE A 72 -2.88 10.66 -3.74
C ILE A 72 -1.46 10.91 -3.24
N SER A 73 -1.27 11.91 -2.36
CA SER A 73 0.05 12.19 -1.78
C SER A 73 0.56 11.00 -0.97
N THR A 74 -0.31 10.42 -0.14
CA THR A 74 0.03 9.26 0.69
C THR A 74 0.43 8.05 -0.17
N LEU A 75 -0.34 7.78 -1.24
CA LEU A 75 -0.05 6.69 -2.17
C LEU A 75 1.25 6.91 -2.94
N LYS A 76 1.56 8.15 -3.30
CA LYS A 76 2.84 8.50 -3.92
C LYS A 76 4.00 8.18 -2.98
N ASP A 77 3.94 8.66 -1.74
CA ASP A 77 4.98 8.42 -0.73
C ASP A 77 5.13 6.94 -0.36
N GLN A 78 4.09 6.13 -0.56
CA GLN A 78 4.13 4.67 -0.37
C GLN A 78 4.80 3.92 -1.53
N LEU A 79 4.88 4.52 -2.73
CA LEU A 79 5.38 3.87 -3.95
C LEU A 79 6.79 4.32 -4.35
N THR A 80 7.34 5.37 -3.74
CA THR A 80 8.63 5.98 -4.08
C THR A 80 9.53 6.11 -2.86
#